data_AF-A0A924FJW8-F1
#
_entry.id   AF-A0A924FJW8-F1
#
_cell.length_a   1.000
_cell.length_b   1.000
_cell.length_c   1.000
_cell.angle_alpha   90.00
_cell.angle_beta   90.00
_cell.angle_gamma   90.00
#
_symmetry.space_group_name_H-M   'P 1'
#
loop_
_entity.id
_entity.type
_entity.pdbx_description
1 polymer ?
#
loop_
_entity_poly.entity_id
_entity_poly.type
_entity_poly.pdbx_seq_one_letter_code
_entity_poly.pdbx_strand_id
1 'polypeptide(L)'
;MQYDGKHVLVAGLGESGLAMALWLVRCGARVRVADTRAAPERLPQLQAGAPDAAFIGGEFTVALLDGIDLVAVSPGLSPLRDLAAITAAAQQDGIAVVGEIELFAQALTDLRTSRGYAPKVIAITGTNGKTTVTRLTGLLCEKTGLRTQVAGNISPAALDMLRAALDASAA
;
A
#
# COMPACT_ATOMS: atom_id res chain seq x y z
N MET A 1 16.84 -2.16 -0.07
CA MET A 1 15.52 -2.37 -0.72
C MET A 1 15.20 -1.13 -1.55
N GLN A 2 14.31 -1.21 -2.56
CA GLN A 2 14.06 -0.11 -3.51
C GLN A 2 13.73 1.27 -2.88
N TYR A 3 13.26 1.29 -1.63
CA TYR A 3 12.82 2.50 -0.92
C TYR A 3 13.72 2.94 0.23
N ASP A 4 14.87 2.27 0.43
CA ASP A 4 15.78 2.58 1.53
C ASP A 4 16.28 4.03 1.45
N GLY A 5 16.08 4.78 2.54
CA GLY A 5 16.42 6.19 2.63
C GLY A 5 15.49 7.18 1.89
N LYS A 6 14.52 6.69 1.09
CA LYS A 6 13.57 7.56 0.38
C LYS A 6 12.53 8.17 1.31
N HIS A 7 12.12 9.40 1.00
CA HIS A 7 11.04 10.09 1.70
C HIS A 7 9.74 9.87 0.90
N VAL A 8 8.77 9.20 1.51
CA VAL A 8 7.55 8.77 0.81
C VAL A 8 6.33 9.39 1.45
N LEU A 9 5.52 10.06 0.64
CA LEU A 9 4.20 10.56 1.03
C LEU A 9 3.16 9.45 0.81
N VAL A 10 2.48 9.03 1.87
CA VAL A 10 1.28 8.17 1.78
C VAL A 10 0.04 9.05 1.92
N ALA A 11 -0.75 9.15 0.85
CA ALA A 11 -1.99 9.92 0.83
C ALA A 11 -3.19 9.03 1.17
N GLY A 12 -3.83 9.33 2.30
CA GLY A 12 -4.96 8.63 2.90
C GLY A 12 -4.54 7.56 3.90
N LEU A 13 -5.12 7.57 5.10
CA LEU A 13 -4.90 6.61 6.18
C LEU A 13 -6.12 5.68 6.37
N GLY A 14 -6.53 5.06 5.26
CA GLY A 14 -7.45 3.92 5.26
C GLY A 14 -6.73 2.59 5.50
N GLU A 15 -7.36 1.46 5.16
CA GLU A 15 -6.73 0.13 5.26
C GLU A 15 -5.48 0.03 4.36
N SER A 16 -5.62 0.29 3.06
CA SER A 16 -4.49 0.32 2.13
C SER A 16 -3.43 1.36 2.50
N GLY A 17 -3.86 2.52 3.02
CA GLY A 17 -2.94 3.58 3.49
C GLY A 17 -2.02 3.12 4.60
N LEU A 18 -2.60 2.50 5.64
CA LEU A 18 -1.83 1.91 6.73
C LEU A 18 -0.90 0.79 6.23
N ALA A 19 -1.41 -0.11 5.37
CA ALA A 19 -0.62 -1.20 4.81
C ALA A 19 0.59 -0.71 4.02
N MET A 20 0.41 0.32 3.19
CA MET A 20 1.50 0.98 2.45
C MET A 20 2.51 1.63 3.39
N ALA A 21 2.06 2.42 4.38
CA ALA A 21 2.95 3.09 5.32
C ALA A 21 3.85 2.09 6.07
N LEU A 22 3.25 1.03 6.61
CA LEU A 22 3.99 0.00 7.35
C LEU A 22 4.91 -0.82 6.44
N TRP A 23 4.52 -1.09 5.20
CA TRP A 23 5.39 -1.75 4.21
C TRP A 23 6.59 -0.87 3.85
N LEU A 24 6.37 0.42 3.58
CA LEU A 24 7.41 1.36 3.20
C LEU A 24 8.43 1.55 4.33
N VAL A 25 7.97 1.66 5.59
CA VAL A 25 8.84 1.68 6.77
C VAL A 25 9.65 0.38 6.87
N ARG A 26 9.03 -0.79 6.68
CA ARG A 26 9.74 -2.08 6.65
C ARG A 26 10.83 -2.11 5.57
N CYS A 27 10.66 -1.37 4.48
CA CYS A 27 11.62 -1.26 3.40
C CYS A 27 12.69 -0.16 3.60
N GLY A 28 12.71 0.53 4.75
CA GLY A 28 13.70 1.57 5.08
C GLY A 28 13.34 2.98 4.63
N ALA A 29 12.09 3.21 4.19
CA ALA A 29 11.64 4.54 3.81
C ALA A 29 11.30 5.42 5.03
N ARG A 30 11.48 6.72 4.89
CA ARG A 30 10.95 7.73 5.82
C ARG A 30 9.55 8.13 5.34
N VAL A 31 8.54 7.84 6.14
CA VAL A 31 7.14 7.97 5.71
C VAL A 31 6.47 9.21 6.29
N ARG A 32 5.85 10.01 5.43
CA ARG A 32 4.89 11.05 5.78
C ARG A 32 3.51 10.55 5.37
N VAL A 33 2.57 10.49 6.30
CA VAL A 33 1.17 10.13 6.03
C VAL A 33 0.31 11.38 6.09
N ALA A 34 -0.49 11.61 5.05
CA ALA A 34 -1.47 12.69 5.03
C ALA A 34 -2.89 12.14 4.94
N ASP A 35 -3.84 12.74 5.65
CA ASP A 35 -5.27 12.42 5.52
C ASP A 35 -6.11 13.69 5.70
N THR A 36 -7.23 13.81 4.97
CA THR A 36 -8.13 14.97 5.13
C THR A 36 -8.78 15.04 6.50
N ARG A 37 -8.86 13.91 7.20
CA ARG A 37 -9.33 13.83 8.59
C ARG A 37 -8.20 14.14 9.55
N ALA A 38 -8.48 14.95 10.57
CA ALA A 38 -7.51 15.26 11.62
C ALA A 38 -7.17 14.06 12.53
N ALA A 39 -8.10 13.11 12.68
CA ALA A 39 -7.91 11.92 13.50
C ALA A 39 -8.61 10.70 12.84
N PRO A 40 -8.04 10.14 11.77
CA PRO A 40 -8.57 8.93 11.15
C PRO A 40 -8.46 7.73 12.11
N GLU A 41 -9.41 6.81 12.02
CA GLU A 41 -9.53 5.63 12.92
C GLU A 41 -8.24 4.81 13.04
N ARG A 42 -7.43 4.76 11.97
CA ARG A 42 -6.19 3.97 11.88
C ARG A 42 -4.92 4.70 12.34
N LEU A 43 -5.05 5.94 12.84
CA LEU A 43 -3.91 6.71 13.35
C LEU A 43 -3.20 6.03 14.53
N PRO A 44 -3.89 5.45 15.54
CA PRO A 44 -3.22 4.72 16.62
C PRO A 44 -2.38 3.53 16.12
N GLN A 45 -2.87 2.82 15.09
CA GLN A 45 -2.17 1.68 14.48
C GLN A 45 -0.93 2.14 13.71
N LEU A 46 -1.00 3.30 13.04
CA LEU A 46 0.17 3.92 12.42
C LEU A 46 1.23 4.26 13.47
N GLN A 47 0.83 4.94 14.55
CA GLN A 47 1.73 5.34 15.62
C GLN A 47 2.40 4.14 16.31
N ALA A 48 1.67 3.03 16.47
CA ALA A 48 2.20 1.80 17.04
C ALA A 48 3.16 1.05 16.08
N GLY A 49 2.82 0.97 14.80
CA GLY A 49 3.58 0.18 13.82
C GLY A 49 4.68 0.94 13.08
N ALA A 50 4.63 2.27 13.10
CA ALA A 50 5.57 3.18 12.46
C ALA A 50 5.68 4.49 13.29
N PRO A 51 6.27 4.43 14.50
CA PRO A 51 6.33 5.58 15.40
C PRO A 51 7.07 6.80 14.83
N ASP A 52 8.01 6.57 13.92
CA ASP A 52 8.78 7.63 13.26
C ASP A 52 8.06 8.22 12.04
N ALA A 53 6.90 7.67 11.63
CA ALA A 53 6.13 8.21 10.53
C ALA A 53 5.43 9.50 10.96
N ALA A 54 5.62 10.57 10.19
CA ALA A 54 4.92 11.83 10.41
C ALA A 54 3.45 11.70 9.96
N PHE A 55 2.52 12.27 10.71
CA PHE A 55 1.11 12.37 10.31
C PHE A 55 0.70 13.83 10.14
N ILE A 56 0.06 14.16 9.02
CA ILE A 56 -0.47 15.49 8.71
C ILE A 56 -1.96 15.36 8.39
N GLY A 57 -2.78 15.89 9.30
CA GLY A 57 -4.22 15.98 9.09
C GLY A 57 -4.60 17.30 8.38
N GLY A 58 -5.53 17.24 7.44
CA GLY A 58 -6.06 18.42 6.74
C GLY A 58 -6.01 18.29 5.22
N GLU A 59 -6.31 19.39 4.54
CA GLU A 59 -6.39 19.41 3.08
C GLU A 59 -5.08 19.01 2.41
N PHE A 60 -5.18 18.30 1.28
CA PHE A 60 -4.02 17.92 0.48
C PHE A 60 -3.49 19.13 -0.31
N THR A 61 -2.47 19.76 0.23
CA THR A 61 -1.78 20.90 -0.38
C THR A 61 -0.42 20.48 -0.96
N VAL A 62 0.06 21.23 -1.96
CA VAL A 62 1.35 20.93 -2.62
C VAL A 62 2.56 20.93 -1.68
N ALA A 63 2.47 21.63 -0.54
CA ALA A 63 3.50 21.61 0.51
C ALA A 63 3.75 20.20 1.09
N LEU A 64 2.79 19.28 0.93
CA LEU A 64 2.99 17.87 1.29
C LEU A 64 4.07 17.18 0.46
N LEU A 65 4.45 17.73 -0.70
CA LEU A 65 5.49 17.20 -1.59
C LEU A 65 6.89 17.69 -1.22
N ASP A 66 7.04 18.61 -0.26
CA ASP A 66 8.34 19.13 0.13
C ASP A 66 9.25 18.01 0.63
N GLY A 67 10.34 17.78 -0.12
CA GLY A 67 11.35 16.76 0.15
C GLY A 67 10.88 15.32 -0.11
N ILE A 68 9.81 15.11 -0.89
CA ILE A 68 9.27 13.78 -1.18
C ILE A 68 9.84 13.21 -2.48
N ASP A 69 10.25 11.94 -2.44
CA ASP A 69 10.79 11.19 -3.58
C ASP A 69 9.72 10.33 -4.29
N LEU A 70 8.61 10.02 -3.61
CA LEU A 70 7.56 9.14 -4.08
C LEU A 70 6.22 9.45 -3.39
N VAL A 71 5.12 9.40 -4.13
CA VAL A 71 3.76 9.48 -3.58
C VAL A 71 3.07 8.12 -3.70
N ALA A 72 2.58 7.58 -2.60
CA ALA A 72 1.77 6.38 -2.52
C ALA A 72 0.31 6.75 -2.22
N VAL A 73 -0.62 6.44 -3.13
CA VAL A 73 -2.01 6.89 -3.05
C VAL A 73 -2.95 5.76 -2.68
N SER A 74 -3.78 6.00 -1.66
CA SER A 74 -4.86 5.08 -1.27
C SER A 74 -5.95 5.04 -2.36
N PRO A 75 -6.48 3.86 -2.74
CA PRO A 75 -7.48 3.74 -3.80
C PRO A 75 -8.82 4.43 -3.50
N GLY A 76 -9.09 4.75 -2.23
CA GLY A 76 -10.29 5.48 -1.83
C GLY A 76 -10.27 6.98 -2.15
N LEU A 77 -9.13 7.53 -2.57
CA LEU A 77 -8.98 8.93 -2.95
C LEU A 77 -9.13 9.09 -4.46
N SER A 78 -9.99 10.01 -4.88
CA SER A 78 -10.20 10.34 -6.28
C SER A 78 -8.98 11.07 -6.86
N PRO A 79 -8.31 10.52 -7.90
CA PRO A 79 -7.18 11.21 -8.55
C PRO A 79 -7.56 12.56 -9.16
N LEU A 80 -8.82 12.71 -9.58
CA LEU A 80 -9.33 13.90 -10.28
C LEU A 80 -9.93 14.95 -9.34
N ARG A 81 -10.21 14.60 -8.07
CA ARG A 81 -10.83 15.51 -7.10
C ARG A 81 -9.96 15.68 -5.88
N ASP A 82 -9.72 14.59 -5.15
CA ASP A 82 -9.05 14.64 -3.86
C ASP A 82 -7.55 14.88 -4.04
N LEU A 83 -6.95 14.29 -5.07
CA LEU A 83 -5.49 14.31 -5.29
C LEU A 83 -5.05 15.16 -6.48
N ALA A 84 -5.95 15.91 -7.13
CA ALA A 84 -5.66 16.59 -8.40
C ALA A 84 -4.46 17.55 -8.31
N ALA A 85 -4.38 18.34 -7.24
CA ALA A 85 -3.26 19.26 -7.02
C ALA A 85 -1.95 18.53 -6.75
N ILE A 86 -2.00 17.45 -5.94
CA ILE A 86 -0.83 16.64 -5.59
C ILE A 86 -0.29 15.90 -6.82
N THR A 87 -1.16 15.26 -7.61
CA THR A 87 -0.74 14.50 -8.79
C THR A 87 -0.18 15.41 -9.87
N ALA A 88 -0.77 16.57 -10.09
CA ALA A 88 -0.26 17.56 -11.04
C ALA A 88 1.12 18.09 -10.64
N ALA A 89 1.30 18.48 -9.36
CA ALA A 89 2.58 18.96 -8.87
C ALA A 89 3.65 17.86 -8.87
N ALA A 90 3.32 16.66 -8.39
CA ALA A 90 4.23 15.51 -8.42
C ALA A 90 4.70 15.20 -9.86
N GLN A 91 3.80 15.29 -10.85
CA GLN A 91 4.17 15.11 -12.25
C GLN A 91 5.12 16.21 -12.75
N GLN A 92 4.92 17.47 -12.36
CA GLN A 92 5.81 18.58 -12.73
C GLN A 92 7.23 18.40 -12.14
N ASP A 93 7.30 17.87 -10.92
CA ASP A 93 8.56 17.66 -10.20
C ASP A 93 9.22 16.30 -10.51
N GLY A 94 8.60 15.48 -11.38
CA GLY A 94 9.09 14.15 -11.73
C GLY A 94 8.98 13.12 -10.59
N ILE A 95 8.15 13.39 -9.58
CA ILE A 95 7.88 12.50 -8.46
C ILE A 95 6.88 11.42 -8.91
N ALA A 96 7.27 10.16 -8.76
CA ALA A 96 6.40 9.05 -9.13
C ALA A 96 5.18 8.94 -8.19
N VAL A 97 4.03 8.62 -8.76
CA VAL A 97 2.78 8.37 -8.03
C VAL A 97 2.37 6.91 -8.22
N VAL A 98 2.27 6.15 -7.14
CA VAL A 98 1.99 4.70 -7.15
C VAL A 98 0.84 4.34 -6.22
N GLY A 99 0.14 3.24 -6.51
CA GLY A 99 -0.90 2.69 -5.63
C GLY A 99 -0.41 1.47 -4.84
N GLU A 100 -1.25 0.96 -3.94
CA GLU A 100 -0.93 -0.21 -3.11
C GLU A 100 -0.57 -1.46 -3.95
N ILE A 101 -1.32 -1.72 -5.03
CA ILE A 101 -1.09 -2.90 -5.88
C ILE A 101 0.23 -2.80 -6.66
N GLU A 102 0.64 -1.58 -7.04
CA GLU A 102 1.95 -1.35 -7.67
C GLU A 102 3.09 -1.61 -6.67
N LEU A 103 2.97 -1.10 -5.44
CA LEU A 103 3.92 -1.41 -4.37
C LEU A 103 3.99 -2.91 -4.06
N PHE A 104 2.85 -3.62 -4.10
CA PHE A 104 2.80 -5.07 -3.95
C PHE A 104 3.52 -5.79 -5.10
N ALA A 105 3.34 -5.36 -6.35
CA ALA A 105 4.01 -5.94 -7.50
C ALA A 105 5.53 -5.72 -7.45
N GLN A 106 5.97 -4.52 -7.08
CA GLN A 106 7.39 -4.19 -6.85
C GLN A 106 7.98 -5.05 -5.72
N ALA A 107 7.25 -5.19 -4.61
CA ALA A 107 7.64 -6.05 -3.50
C ALA A 107 7.85 -7.51 -3.91
N LEU A 108 6.95 -8.10 -4.71
CA LEU A 108 7.12 -9.47 -5.21
C LEU A 108 8.34 -9.62 -6.12
N THR A 109 8.64 -8.60 -6.93
CA THR A 109 9.82 -8.58 -7.79
C THR A 109 11.11 -8.57 -6.98
N ASP A 110 11.18 -7.70 -5.96
CA ASP A 110 12.30 -7.61 -5.03
C ASP A 110 12.49 -8.91 -4.23
N LEU A 111 11.40 -9.49 -3.74
CA LEU A 111 11.41 -10.73 -2.96
C LEU A 111 11.80 -11.95 -3.79
N ARG A 112 11.42 -11.97 -5.07
CA ARG A 112 11.86 -13.01 -6.01
C ARG A 112 13.38 -12.99 -6.16
N THR A 113 13.96 -11.81 -6.36
CA THR A 113 15.41 -11.66 -6.57
C THR A 113 16.20 -11.87 -5.28
N SER A 114 15.69 -11.38 -4.14
CA SER A 114 16.42 -11.41 -2.86
C SER A 114 16.21 -12.70 -2.05
N ARG A 115 15.09 -13.39 -2.19
CA ARG A 115 14.71 -14.55 -1.37
C ARG A 115 14.20 -15.75 -2.16
N GLY A 116 14.14 -15.66 -3.50
CA GLY A 116 13.50 -16.69 -4.32
C GLY A 116 11.99 -16.81 -4.09
N TYR A 117 11.36 -15.85 -3.40
CA TYR A 117 9.94 -15.89 -3.07
C TYR A 117 9.11 -15.50 -4.30
N ALA A 118 8.49 -16.49 -4.92
CA ALA A 118 7.76 -16.33 -6.19
C ALA A 118 6.36 -17.00 -6.11
N PRO A 119 5.41 -16.42 -5.36
CA PRO A 119 4.04 -16.93 -5.31
C PRO A 119 3.36 -16.76 -6.68
N LYS A 120 2.38 -17.63 -6.96
CA LYS A 120 1.48 -17.44 -8.10
C LYS A 120 0.44 -16.37 -7.72
N VAL A 121 0.19 -15.42 -8.62
CA VAL A 121 -0.78 -14.34 -8.42
C VAL A 121 -1.95 -14.51 -9.38
N ILE A 122 -3.18 -14.47 -8.86
CA ILE A 122 -4.41 -14.45 -9.64
C ILE A 122 -5.08 -13.10 -9.43
N ALA A 123 -5.14 -12.27 -10.47
CA ALA A 123 -5.76 -10.94 -10.41
C ALA A 123 -7.20 -10.99 -10.94
N ILE A 124 -8.15 -10.47 -10.16
CA ILE A 124 -9.58 -10.47 -10.49
C ILE A 124 -10.08 -9.02 -10.49
N THR A 125 -10.66 -8.60 -11.61
CA THR A 125 -11.29 -7.28 -11.78
C THR A 125 -12.64 -7.42 -12.50
N GLY A 126 -13.40 -6.33 -12.59
CA GLY A 126 -14.70 -6.27 -13.24
C GLY A 126 -15.67 -5.35 -12.53
N THR A 127 -16.79 -5.02 -13.16
CA THR A 127 -17.80 -4.13 -12.55
C THR A 127 -18.49 -4.83 -11.39
N ASN A 128 -18.93 -6.09 -11.60
CA ASN A 128 -19.70 -6.88 -10.63
C ASN A 128 -19.04 -8.24 -10.36
N GLY A 129 -19.42 -8.89 -9.26
CA GLY A 129 -19.01 -10.27 -8.95
C GLY A 129 -17.56 -10.44 -8.45
N LYS A 130 -16.71 -9.40 -8.48
CA LYS A 130 -15.30 -9.44 -8.04
C LYS A 130 -15.11 -10.16 -6.71
N THR A 131 -15.86 -9.76 -5.67
CA THR A 131 -15.73 -10.31 -4.33
C THR A 131 -16.08 -11.79 -4.27
N THR A 132 -17.18 -12.18 -4.91
CA THR A 132 -17.65 -13.56 -4.95
C THR A 132 -16.66 -14.45 -5.71
N VAL A 133 -16.22 -14.02 -6.90
CA VAL A 133 -15.27 -14.76 -7.72
C VAL A 133 -13.93 -14.90 -7.00
N THR A 134 -13.42 -13.84 -6.38
CA THR A 134 -12.15 -13.88 -5.65
C THR A 134 -12.19 -14.88 -4.48
N ARG A 135 -13.26 -14.86 -3.68
CA ARG A 135 -13.43 -15.80 -2.57
C ARG A 135 -13.58 -17.24 -3.06
N LEU A 136 -14.37 -17.47 -4.11
CA LEU A 136 -14.55 -18.79 -4.70
C LEU A 136 -13.24 -19.35 -5.27
N THR A 137 -12.47 -18.53 -5.98
CA THR A 137 -11.14 -18.92 -6.49
C THR A 137 -10.20 -19.29 -5.35
N GLY A 138 -10.17 -18.50 -4.26
CA GLY A 138 -9.40 -18.82 -3.06
C GLY A 138 -9.74 -20.19 -2.49
N LEU A 139 -11.03 -20.45 -2.27
CA LEU A 139 -11.53 -21.73 -1.76
C LEU A 139 -11.16 -22.91 -2.68
N LEU A 140 -11.26 -22.75 -4.00
CA LEU A 140 -10.89 -23.80 -4.95
C LEU A 140 -9.39 -24.12 -4.89
N CYS A 141 -8.52 -23.10 -4.79
CA CYS A 141 -7.08 -23.29 -4.60
C CYS A 141 -6.77 -24.02 -3.28
N GLU A 142 -7.42 -23.64 -2.18
CA GLU A 142 -7.25 -24.34 -0.90
C GLU A 142 -7.72 -25.80 -0.96
N LYS A 143 -8.88 -26.06 -1.59
CA LYS A 143 -9.42 -27.42 -1.76
C LYS A 143 -8.56 -28.31 -2.65
N THR A 144 -7.70 -27.73 -3.47
CA THR A 144 -6.70 -28.45 -4.28
C THR A 144 -5.35 -28.59 -3.58
N GLY A 145 -5.26 -28.22 -2.30
CA GLY A 145 -4.06 -28.37 -1.47
C GLY A 145 -3.03 -27.25 -1.61
N LEU A 146 -3.38 -26.14 -2.28
CA LEU A 146 -2.50 -24.98 -2.39
C LEU A 146 -2.59 -24.09 -1.15
N ARG A 147 -1.44 -23.70 -0.60
CA ARG A 147 -1.36 -22.59 0.36
C ARG A 147 -1.79 -21.31 -0.36
N THR A 148 -2.95 -20.80 0.01
CA THR A 148 -3.62 -19.71 -0.70
C THR A 148 -3.87 -18.55 0.24
N GLN A 149 -3.84 -17.34 -0.29
CA GLN A 149 -4.24 -16.13 0.40
C GLN A 149 -5.14 -15.29 -0.51
N VAL A 150 -6.16 -14.66 0.05
CA VAL A 150 -7.06 -13.73 -0.64
C VAL A 150 -6.86 -12.35 -0.05
N ALA A 151 -6.63 -11.35 -0.91
CA ALA A 151 -6.29 -9.99 -0.48
C ALA A 151 -6.65 -8.93 -1.53
N GLY A 152 -6.52 -7.66 -1.17
CA GLY A 152 -6.66 -6.50 -2.07
C GLY A 152 -7.92 -5.71 -1.79
N ASN A 153 -8.79 -5.52 -2.79
CA ASN A 153 -10.07 -4.83 -2.62
C ASN A 153 -11.10 -5.60 -1.73
N ILE A 154 -10.68 -6.74 -1.19
CA ILE A 154 -11.38 -7.48 -0.15
C ILE A 154 -10.36 -7.58 0.97
N SER A 155 -10.70 -7.03 2.15
CA SER A 155 -9.81 -7.09 3.30
C SER A 155 -9.38 -8.54 3.54
N PRO A 156 -8.11 -8.76 3.91
CA PRO A 156 -7.08 -7.74 4.16
C PRO A 156 -6.42 -7.11 2.89
N ALA A 157 -5.83 -5.93 3.08
CA ALA A 157 -4.94 -5.29 2.11
C ALA A 157 -3.83 -6.25 1.60
N ALA A 158 -3.45 -6.11 0.33
CA ALA A 158 -2.46 -6.99 -0.32
C ALA A 158 -1.08 -6.90 0.34
N LEU A 159 -0.65 -5.69 0.71
CA LEU A 159 0.63 -5.49 1.40
C LEU A 159 0.62 -6.05 2.83
N ASP A 160 -0.50 -5.96 3.55
CA ASP A 160 -0.60 -6.58 4.89
C ASP A 160 -0.54 -8.10 4.80
N MET A 161 -1.18 -8.70 3.80
CA MET A 161 -1.07 -10.14 3.57
C MET A 161 0.33 -10.58 3.21
N LEU A 162 1.03 -9.79 2.40
CA LEU A 162 2.43 -10.07 2.08
C LEU A 162 3.29 -10.01 3.34
N ARG A 163 3.13 -8.98 4.18
CA ARG A 163 3.85 -8.86 5.46
C ARG A 163 3.60 -10.05 6.36
N ALA A 164 2.34 -10.41 6.58
CA ALA A 164 1.97 -11.54 7.41
C ALA A 164 2.56 -12.86 6.87
N ALA A 165 2.53 -13.08 5.56
CA ALA A 165 3.10 -14.27 4.93
C ALA A 165 4.63 -14.35 5.09
N LEU A 166 5.32 -13.21 5.03
CA LEU A 166 6.78 -13.13 5.25
C LEU A 166 7.14 -13.38 6.71
N ASP A 167 6.38 -12.81 7.64
CA ASP A 167 6.64 -12.93 9.08
C ASP A 167 6.39 -14.38 9.54
N ALA A 168 5.34 -15.02 9.05
CA ALA A 168 5.07 -16.44 9.30
C ALA A 168 6.10 -17.40 8.67
N SER A 169 6.86 -16.96 7.65
CA SER A 169 7.91 -17.79 7.03
C SER A 169 9.28 -17.58 7.67
N ALA A 170 9.41 -16.59 8.56
CA ALA A 170 10.64 -16.31 9.31
C ALA A 170 10.64 -16.93 10.72
N ALA A 171 9.49 -17.41 11.19
CA ALA A 171 9.30 -18.18 12.41
C ALA A 171 9.46 -19.68 12.16
#